data_AF-A0ABD6F3L3-F1
#
_entry.id   AF-A0ABD6F3L3-F1
#
_cell.length_a   1.000
_cell.length_b   1.000
_cell.length_c   1.000
_cell.angle_alpha   90.00
_cell.angle_beta   90.00
_cell.angle_gamma   90.00
#
_symmetry.space_group_name_H-M   'P 1'
#
loop_
_entity.id
_entity.type
_entity.pdbx_description
1 polymer ?
#
loop_
_entity_poly.entity_id
_entity_poly.type
_entity_poly.pdbx_seq_one_letter_code
_entity_poly.pdbx_strand_id
1 'polypeptide(L)' 'MWIPNKNIVCKCPKVRFGERYLVLGKDSINDANRPGLVFNSKTVIMEWDDSMTERISRFSRREIRGECPSRHYERW' A
#
# COMPACT_ATOMS: atom_id res chain seq x y z
N MET A 1 0.66 7.13 -9.12
CA MET A 1 1.49 6.81 -7.95
C MET A 1 2.61 7.82 -7.88
N TRP A 2 2.90 8.35 -6.69
CA TRP A 2 3.88 9.43 -6.51
C TRP A 2 4.97 9.02 -5.53
N ILE A 3 6.22 9.33 -5.85
CA ILE A 3 7.37 9.06 -4.99
C ILE A 3 8.07 10.39 -4.69
N PRO A 4 8.14 10.83 -3.42
CA PRO A 4 8.86 12.05 -3.05
C PRO A 4 10.36 11.96 -3.38
N ASN A 5 10.98 13.05 -3.83
CA ASN A 5 12.41 13.08 -4.17
C ASN A 5 13.33 12.55 -3.04
N LYS A 6 13.01 12.86 -1.77
CA LYS A 6 13.75 12.34 -0.61
C LYS A 6 13.83 10.81 -0.57
N ASN A 7 12.79 10.12 -1.06
CA ASN A 7 12.71 8.67 -1.12
C ASN A 7 13.56 8.11 -2.27
N ILE A 8 13.69 8.86 -3.37
CA ILE A 8 14.57 8.51 -4.50
C ILE A 8 16.03 8.55 -4.07
N VAL A 9 16.43 9.59 -3.33
CA VAL A 9 17.82 9.76 -2.83
C VAL A 9 18.26 8.59 -1.96
N CYS A 10 17.39 8.11 -1.06
CA CYS A 10 17.70 6.94 -0.23
C CYS A 10 17.45 5.59 -0.92
N LYS A 11 17.06 5.58 -2.21
CA LYS A 11 16.69 4.38 -2.98
C LYS A 11 15.59 3.56 -2.30
N CYS A 12 14.64 4.25 -1.66
CA CYS A 12 13.51 3.64 -0.99
C CYS A 12 12.21 3.84 -1.78
N PRO A 13 11.42 2.79 -2.02
CA PRO A 13 11.70 1.41 -1.65
C PRO A 13 12.72 0.75 -2.59
N LYS A 14 13.32 -0.35 -2.14
CA LYS A 14 14.17 -1.19 -2.99
C LYS A 14 13.30 -1.98 -3.97
N VAL A 15 12.91 -1.34 -5.07
CA VAL A 15 12.12 -1.93 -6.16
C VAL A 15 13.06 -2.34 -7.29
N ARG A 16 12.88 -3.54 -7.83
CA ARG A 16 13.63 -4.05 -8.98
C ARG A 16 12.79 -3.93 -10.25
N PHE A 17 13.46 -3.64 -11.37
CA PHE A 17 12.80 -3.65 -12.67
C PHE A 17 12.40 -5.08 -13.06
N GLY A 18 11.25 -5.21 -13.73
CA GLY A 18 10.72 -6.51 -14.19
C GLY A 18 9.97 -7.31 -13.13
N GLU A 19 10.06 -6.92 -11.86
CA GLU A 19 9.39 -7.61 -10.76
C GLU A 19 8.00 -7.04 -10.47
N ARG A 20 7.11 -7.90 -9.97
CA ARG A 20 5.74 -7.55 -9.57
C ARG A 20 5.69 -7.26 -8.07
N TYR A 21 4.87 -6.31 -7.66
CA TYR A 21 4.74 -5.90 -6.26
C TYR A 21 3.29 -5.64 -5.86
N LEU A 22 2.91 -6.07 -4.65
CA LEU A 22 1.73 -5.54 -3.96
C LEU A 22 2.10 -4.22 -3.26
N VAL A 23 1.37 -3.16 -3.56
CA VAL A 23 1.54 -1.85 -2.92
C VAL A 23 0.24 -1.47 -2.21
N LEU A 24 0.33 -1.25 -0.89
CA LEU A 24 -0.78 -0.80 -0.06
C LEU A 24 -0.40 0.52 0.60
N GLY A 25 -1.32 1.48 0.60
CA GLY A 25 -1.10 2.76 1.24
C GLY A 25 -2.41 3.53 1.35
N LYS A 26 -2.33 4.72 1.95
CA LYS A 26 -3.44 5.66 1.93
C LYS A 26 -3.33 6.55 0.70
N ASP A 27 -4.47 6.84 0.08
CA ASP A 27 -4.55 7.89 -0.90
C ASP A 27 -4.15 9.22 -0.24
N SER A 28 -3.41 10.05 -0.96
CA SER A 28 -3.06 11.39 -0.52
C SER A 28 -4.23 12.32 -0.83
N ILE A 29 -5.32 12.16 -0.07
CA ILE A 29 -6.55 12.96 -0.22
C ILE A 29 -6.26 14.47 -0.02
N ASN A 30 -5.16 14.80 0.65
CA ASN A 30 -4.80 16.17 1.01
C ASN A 30 -4.06 16.95 -0.11
N ASP A 31 -3.73 16.33 -1.24
CA ASP A 31 -3.05 16.99 -2.36
C ASP A 31 -3.84 16.76 -3.65
N ALA A 32 -4.72 17.71 -3.98
CA ALA A 32 -5.56 17.66 -5.18
C ALA A 32 -4.73 17.59 -6.49
N ASN A 33 -3.48 18.06 -6.46
CA ASN A 33 -2.57 17.99 -7.62
C ASN A 33 -1.85 16.65 -7.73
N ARG A 34 -1.98 15.77 -6.73
CA ARG A 34 -1.33 14.45 -6.69
C ARG A 34 -2.33 13.35 -6.33
N PRO A 35 -3.34 13.12 -7.18
CA PRO A 35 -4.30 12.05 -6.94
C PRO A 35 -3.60 10.69 -6.90
N GLY A 36 -4.00 9.84 -5.95
CA GLY A 36 -3.55 8.47 -5.81
C GLY A 36 -2.48 8.24 -4.73
N LEU A 37 -1.95 7.01 -4.72
CA LEU A 37 -0.98 6.56 -3.71
C LEU A 37 0.31 7.39 -3.74
N VAL A 38 0.65 7.99 -2.60
CA VAL A 38 1.93 8.67 -2.34
C VAL A 38 2.79 7.80 -1.43
N PHE A 39 4.00 7.47 -1.88
CA PHE A 39 4.95 6.68 -1.10
C PHE A 39 5.40 7.46 0.13
N ASN A 40 5.17 6.88 1.30
CA ASN A 40 5.60 7.40 2.58
C ASN A 40 5.93 6.25 3.54
N SER A 41 6.28 6.57 4.79
CA SER A 41 6.64 5.57 5.80
C SER A 41 5.51 4.62 6.20
N LYS A 42 4.27 4.92 5.82
CA LYS A 42 3.07 4.10 6.04
C LYS A 42 2.65 3.30 4.80
N THR A 43 3.41 3.39 3.71
CA THR A 43 3.22 2.56 2.52
C THR A 43 3.84 1.19 2.75
N VAL A 44 3.07 0.13 2.55
CA VAL A 44 3.55 -1.24 2.55
C VAL A 44 3.82 -1.66 1.11
N ILE A 45 5.01 -2.21 0.88
CA ILE A 45 5.41 -2.80 -0.39
C ILE A 45 5.90 -4.22 -0.13
N MET A 46 5.40 -5.18 -0.92
CA MET A 46 5.80 -6.58 -0.86
C MET A 46 6.00 -7.09 -2.27
N GLU A 47 7.03 -7.89 -2.50
CA GLU A 47 7.19 -8.62 -3.76
C GLU A 47 5.97 -9.53 -3.98
N TRP A 48 5.54 -9.62 -5.23
CA TRP A 48 4.40 -10.42 -5.61
C TRP A 48 4.84 -11.85 -5.90
N ASP A 49 4.23 -12.80 -5.20
CA ASP A 49 4.29 -14.22 -5.52
C ASP A 49 2.88 -14.76 -5.84
N ASP A 50 2.79 -15.94 -6.43
CA ASP A 50 1.51 -16.47 -6.89
C ASP A 50 0.53 -16.78 -5.74
N SER A 51 1.02 -17.04 -4.52
CA SER A 51 0.19 -17.23 -3.32
C SER A 51 -0.49 -15.94 -2.86
N MET A 52 0.05 -14.77 -3.24
CA MET A 52 -0.53 -13.47 -2.89
C MET A 52 -1.93 -13.30 -3.48
N THR A 53 -2.17 -13.84 -4.67
CA THR A 53 -3.50 -13.76 -5.33
C THR A 53 -4.59 -14.35 -4.43
N GLU A 54 -4.35 -15.54 -3.89
CA GLU A 54 -5.30 -16.22 -3.01
C GLU A 54 -5.44 -15.49 -1.68
N ARG A 55 -4.33 -15.02 -1.11
CA ARG A 55 -4.32 -14.24 0.13
C ARG A 55 -5.14 -12.97 0.02
N ILE A 56 -4.97 -12.22 -1.06
CA ILE A 56 -5.72 -10.97 -1.33
C ILE A 56 -7.19 -11.27 -1.57
N SER A 57 -7.51 -12.30 -2.37
CA SER A 57 -8.89 -12.71 -2.61
C SER A 57 -9.61 -13.10 -1.31
N ARG A 58 -8.95 -13.88 -0.46
CA ARG A 58 -9.46 -14.22 0.88
C ARG A 58 -9.63 -12.98 1.75
N PHE A 59 -8.67 -12.07 1.75
CA PHE A 59 -8.75 -10.82 2.52
C PHE A 59 -9.94 -9.96 2.07
N SER A 60 -10.12 -9.76 0.76
CA SER A 60 -11.24 -9.00 0.21
C SER A 60 -12.59 -9.63 0.53
N ARG A 61 -12.70 -10.96 0.49
CA ARG A 61 -13.93 -11.67 0.93
C ARG A 61 -14.25 -11.42 2.40
N ARG A 62 -13.24 -11.39 3.27
CA ARG A 62 -13.41 -11.08 4.71
C ARG A 62 -13.84 -9.63 4.91
N GLU A 63 -13.27 -8.70 4.16
CA GLU A 63 -13.66 -7.28 4.19
C GLU A 63 -15.12 -7.08 3.80
N ILE A 64 -15.57 -7.69 2.71
CA ILE A 64 -16.97 -7.64 2.24
C ILE A 64 -17.94 -8.18 3.31
N ARG A 65 -17.50 -9.17 4.10
CA ARG A 65 -18.29 -9.75 5.20
C ARG A 65 -18.22 -8.95 6.51
N GLY A 66 -17.44 -7.87 6.56
CA GLY A 66 -17.23 -7.10 7.79
C GLY A 66 -16.37 -7.81 8.84
N GLU A 67 -15.62 -8.85 8.46
CA GLU A 67 -14.74 -9.63 9.35
C GLU A 67 -13.35 -8.99 9.54
N CYS A 68 -13.12 -7.84 8.90
CA CYS A 68 -11.96 -7.01 9.14
C CYS A 68 -12.26 -6.10 10.34
N PRO A 69 -11.40 -6.08 11.39
CA PRO A 69 -11.57 -5.17 12.50
C PRO A 69 -11.69 -3.73 11.98
N SER A 70 -12.80 -3.06 12.27
CA SER A 70 -12.90 -1.63 12.04
C SER A 70 -11.83 -0.97 12.88
N ARG A 71 -10.96 -0.19 12.23
CA ARG A 71 -9.95 0.64 12.89
C ARG A 71 -10.67 1.80 13.60
N HIS A 72 -11.47 1.48 14.62
CA HIS A 72 -11.80 2.45 15.65
C HIS A 72 -10.48 2.81 16.30
N TYR A 73 -10.07 4.07 16.14
CA TYR A 73 -8.91 4.65 16.77
C TYR A 73 -8.86 4.21 18.24
N GLU A 74 -7.85 3.42 18.58
CA GLU A 74 -7.23 3.52 19.89
C GLU A 74 -6.77 4.98 20.01
N ARG A 75 -7.56 5.77 20.73
CA ARG A 75 -7.13 7.06 21.28
C ARG A 75 -6.11 6.73 22.37
N TRP A 76 -4.83 6.88 22.04
CA TRP A 76 -3.77 7.12 23.01
C TRP A 76 -2.99 8.34 22.54
#